data_AF-A0AAU4MCE2-F1
#
_entry.id   AF-A0AAU4MCE2-F1
#
_cell.length_a   1.000
_cell.length_b   1.000
_cell.length_c   1.000
_cell.angle_alpha   90.00
_cell.angle_beta   90.00
_cell.angle_gamma   90.00
#
_symmetry.space_group_name_H-M   'P 1'
#
loop_
_entity.id
_entity.type
_entity.pdbx_description
1 polymer ?
#
loop_
_entity_poly.entity_id
_entity_poly.type
_entity_poly.pdbx_seq_one_letter_code
_entity_poly.pdbx_strand_id
1 'polypeptide(L)'
;MLVSIDWQVLERSLPPGGLLKFRADAAARIWPDAQAARFATEYGVPHSGGLFRALPDLVERDPASPDSVFQDDLSAEPIDTPAGLLQPVGMVYQSEVFVRPADGTVWICDPDHSLDDGPDGGSDEDTVEFDGLVYELAHRDLSSFAYLVYKVEAERPRPEDDPYPDDWAAVIDLIRTRMTAWDRQPFRSGAHFWEMYLDSYPML
;
A
#
# COMPACT_ATOMS: atom_id res chain seq x y z
N MET A 1 -14.99 -0.76 3.27
CA MET A 1 -16.03 -1.24 2.33
C MET A 1 -15.28 -1.44 1.04
N LEU A 2 -15.16 -2.69 0.59
CA LEU A 2 -14.27 -3.01 -0.54
C LEU A 2 -14.62 -2.17 -1.76
N VAL A 3 -13.60 -1.63 -2.42
CA VAL A 3 -13.78 -0.73 -3.55
C VAL A 3 -14.57 -1.44 -4.65
N SER A 4 -15.60 -0.79 -5.20
CA SER A 4 -16.50 -1.34 -6.24
C SER A 4 -15.85 -1.44 -7.63
N ILE A 5 -14.55 -1.73 -7.68
CA ILE A 5 -13.83 -1.99 -8.91
C ILE A 5 -14.04 -3.44 -9.31
N ASP A 6 -14.14 -3.66 -10.62
CA ASP A 6 -14.11 -5.00 -11.18
C ASP A 6 -12.67 -5.54 -11.15
N TRP A 7 -12.30 -6.13 -10.01
CA TRP A 7 -10.98 -6.73 -9.80
C TRP A 7 -10.69 -7.89 -10.74
N GLN A 8 -11.72 -8.55 -11.29
CA GLN A 8 -11.53 -9.59 -12.31
C GLN A 8 -11.09 -8.99 -13.64
N VAL A 9 -11.60 -7.81 -14.00
CA VAL A 9 -11.12 -7.07 -15.17
C VAL A 9 -9.68 -6.61 -14.97
N LEU A 10 -9.35 -6.12 -13.77
CA LEU A 10 -7.99 -5.68 -13.43
C LEU A 10 -7.00 -6.85 -13.51
N GLU A 11 -7.30 -7.98 -12.88
CA GLU A 11 -6.47 -9.19 -12.93
C GLU A 11 -6.16 -9.61 -14.37
N ARG A 12 -7.16 -9.59 -15.26
CA ARG A 12 -6.97 -9.93 -16.68
C ARG A 12 -6.13 -8.91 -17.46
N SER A 13 -5.99 -7.69 -16.96
CA SER A 13 -5.19 -6.63 -17.58
C SER A 13 -3.72 -6.65 -17.16
N LEU A 14 -3.41 -7.32 -16.05
CA LEU A 14 -2.06 -7.45 -15.54
C LEU A 14 -1.31 -8.62 -16.21
N PRO A 15 0.02 -8.57 -16.30
CA PRO A 15 0.81 -9.71 -16.73
C PRO A 15 0.62 -10.90 -15.75
N PRO A 16 0.83 -12.15 -16.21
CA PRO A 16 0.93 -13.31 -15.32
C PRO A 16 1.93 -13.06 -14.19
N GLY A 17 1.60 -13.45 -12.96
CA GLY A 17 2.41 -13.12 -11.77
C GLY A 17 2.32 -11.67 -11.30
N GLY A 18 1.50 -10.82 -11.94
CA GLY A 18 1.37 -9.40 -11.61
C GLY A 18 0.73 -9.12 -10.24
N LEU A 19 0.10 -10.12 -9.63
CA LEU A 19 -0.62 -10.04 -8.36
C LEU A 19 0.00 -10.98 -7.32
N LEU A 20 0.30 -10.45 -6.15
CA LEU A 20 0.79 -11.20 -5.00
C LEU A 20 -0.42 -11.65 -4.16
N LYS A 21 -0.82 -12.91 -4.33
CA LYS A 21 -1.94 -13.52 -3.61
C LYS A 21 -1.48 -14.04 -2.26
N PHE A 22 -2.20 -13.70 -1.21
CA PHE A 22 -1.91 -14.18 0.13
C PHE A 22 -2.33 -15.64 0.27
N ARG A 23 -1.53 -16.43 0.99
CA ARG A 23 -1.91 -17.79 1.35
C ARG A 23 -3.18 -17.75 2.20
N ALA A 24 -4.04 -18.75 2.04
CA ALA A 24 -5.32 -18.79 2.77
C ALA A 24 -5.18 -18.79 4.30
N ASP A 25 -4.16 -19.48 4.83
CA ASP A 25 -3.87 -19.51 6.26
C ASP A 25 -3.35 -18.17 6.80
N ALA A 26 -2.48 -17.52 6.04
CA ALA A 26 -2.04 -16.16 6.34
C ALA A 26 -3.22 -15.18 6.28
N ALA A 27 -4.03 -15.22 5.23
CA ALA A 27 -5.14 -14.30 5.05
C ALA A 27 -6.18 -14.41 6.16
N ALA A 28 -6.54 -15.63 6.56
CA ALA A 28 -7.49 -15.87 7.66
C ALA A 28 -6.98 -15.36 9.03
N ARG A 29 -5.66 -15.29 9.20
CA ARG A 29 -5.02 -14.78 10.44
C ARG A 29 -4.94 -13.26 10.46
N ILE A 30 -4.69 -12.64 9.31
CA ILE A 30 -4.40 -11.20 9.19
C ILE A 30 -5.69 -10.40 9.02
N TRP A 31 -6.67 -10.91 8.26
CA TRP A 31 -7.94 -10.23 8.01
C TRP A 31 -9.09 -11.00 8.64
N PRO A 32 -9.73 -10.48 9.71
CA PRO A 32 -10.85 -11.15 10.36
C PRO A 32 -12.14 -11.06 9.52
N ASP A 33 -12.26 -10.03 8.68
CA ASP A 33 -13.36 -9.89 7.74
C ASP A 33 -13.21 -10.88 6.59
N ALA A 34 -14.26 -11.70 6.36
CA ALA A 34 -14.23 -12.75 5.36
C ALA A 34 -14.12 -12.20 3.93
N GLN A 35 -14.60 -10.98 3.66
CA GLN A 35 -14.48 -10.38 2.33
C GLN A 35 -13.05 -9.90 2.08
N ALA A 36 -12.40 -9.28 3.07
CA ALA A 36 -11.00 -8.87 3.00
C ALA A 36 -10.05 -10.07 2.89
N ALA A 37 -10.27 -11.12 3.69
CA ALA A 37 -9.49 -12.36 3.59
C ALA A 37 -9.66 -13.01 2.20
N ARG A 38 -10.90 -13.08 1.69
CA ARG A 38 -11.16 -13.57 0.34
C ARG A 38 -10.47 -12.72 -0.72
N PHE A 39 -10.54 -11.40 -0.61
CA PHE A 39 -9.85 -10.49 -1.50
C PHE A 39 -8.35 -10.76 -1.55
N ALA A 40 -7.72 -10.90 -0.38
CA ALA A 40 -6.28 -11.18 -0.26
C ALA A 40 -5.87 -12.50 -0.96
N THR A 41 -6.72 -13.53 -0.89
CA THR A 41 -6.45 -14.84 -1.52
C THR A 41 -6.84 -14.92 -3.00
N GLU A 42 -7.91 -14.24 -3.42
CA GLU A 42 -8.45 -14.35 -4.78
C GLU A 42 -7.76 -13.37 -5.74
N TYR A 43 -7.55 -12.13 -5.29
CA TYR A 43 -6.98 -11.03 -6.07
C TYR A 43 -5.59 -10.65 -5.58
N GLY A 44 -5.41 -10.46 -4.28
CA GLY A 44 -4.12 -10.04 -3.71
C GLY A 44 -3.77 -8.58 -4.00
N VAL A 45 -2.48 -8.26 -3.93
CA VAL A 45 -1.95 -6.90 -4.16
C VAL A 45 -1.03 -6.90 -5.38
N PRO A 46 -1.17 -5.98 -6.33
CA PRO A 46 -0.25 -5.86 -7.45
C PRO A 46 1.14 -5.48 -6.96
N HIS A 47 2.19 -6.10 -7.50
CA HIS A 47 3.56 -5.71 -7.15
C HIS A 47 3.98 -4.42 -7.89
N SER A 48 3.29 -4.04 -8.97
CA SER A 48 3.46 -2.77 -9.70
C SER A 48 4.92 -2.38 -9.93
N GLY A 49 5.66 -3.22 -10.68
CA GLY A 49 7.08 -2.98 -10.96
C GLY A 49 8.01 -3.11 -9.74
N GLY A 50 7.53 -3.66 -8.62
CA GLY A 50 8.28 -3.77 -7.37
C GLY A 50 7.96 -2.65 -6.37
N LEU A 51 6.99 -1.78 -6.68
CA LEU A 51 6.47 -0.79 -5.74
C LEU A 51 6.02 -1.43 -4.43
N PHE A 52 5.25 -2.52 -4.52
CA PHE A 52 4.91 -3.35 -3.36
C PHE A 52 5.69 -4.67 -3.39
N ARG A 53 6.30 -5.00 -2.25
CA ARG A 53 7.02 -6.25 -2.04
C ARG A 53 6.48 -6.94 -0.81
N ALA A 54 6.03 -8.18 -0.93
CA ALA A 54 5.40 -8.91 0.16
C ALA A 54 6.42 -9.71 0.98
N LEU A 55 6.10 -9.97 2.25
CA LEU A 55 6.83 -11.00 3.01
C LEU A 55 6.60 -12.38 2.37
N PRO A 56 7.66 -13.15 2.06
CA PRO A 56 7.57 -14.37 1.27
C PRO A 56 6.71 -15.45 1.92
N ASP A 57 6.67 -15.50 3.27
CA ASP A 57 5.91 -16.51 4.00
C ASP A 57 4.39 -16.28 3.99
N LEU A 58 3.95 -15.07 3.62
CA LEU A 58 2.53 -14.68 3.63
C LEU A 58 1.83 -14.88 2.30
N VAL A 59 2.58 -14.94 1.20
CA VAL A 59 2.04 -15.00 -0.18
C VAL A 59 2.35 -16.32 -0.87
N GLU A 60 1.50 -16.71 -1.81
CA GLU A 60 1.74 -17.85 -2.68
C GLU A 60 2.84 -17.51 -3.69
N ARG A 61 3.82 -18.40 -3.84
CA ARG A 61 4.86 -18.23 -4.86
C ARG A 61 4.28 -18.60 -6.23
N ASP A 62 4.19 -17.60 -7.10
CA ASP A 62 3.89 -17.79 -8.52
C ASP A 62 5.21 -17.80 -9.33
N PRO A 63 5.52 -18.88 -10.09
CA PRO A 63 6.70 -18.94 -10.94
C PRO A 63 6.81 -17.83 -12.00
N ALA A 64 5.71 -17.15 -12.33
CA ALA A 64 5.71 -16.00 -13.23
C ALA A 64 6.10 -14.68 -12.54
N SER A 65 6.07 -14.63 -11.20
CA SER A 65 6.51 -13.46 -10.43
C SER A 65 8.03 -13.40 -10.32
N PRO A 66 8.67 -12.24 -10.52
CA PRO A 66 10.11 -12.11 -10.31
C PRO A 66 10.44 -12.16 -8.81
N ASP A 67 11.60 -12.69 -8.44
CA ASP A 67 12.01 -12.80 -7.01
C ASP A 67 12.08 -11.42 -6.30
N SER A 68 12.26 -10.33 -7.05
CA SER A 68 12.31 -8.96 -6.52
C SER A 68 10.98 -8.48 -5.89
N VAL A 69 9.90 -9.23 -6.02
CA VAL A 69 8.61 -8.94 -5.38
C VAL A 69 8.55 -9.39 -3.91
N PHE A 70 9.58 -10.06 -3.41
CA PHE A 70 9.66 -10.50 -2.02
C PHE A 70 10.59 -9.61 -1.20
N GLN A 71 10.24 -9.38 0.05
CA GLN A 71 11.07 -8.69 1.03
C GLN A 71 11.55 -9.70 2.08
N ASP A 72 12.82 -10.12 1.99
CA ASP A 72 13.37 -11.16 2.88
C ASP A 72 13.95 -10.60 4.19
N ASP A 73 14.31 -9.31 4.22
CA ASP A 73 15.00 -8.68 5.37
C ASP A 73 14.06 -8.02 6.40
N LEU A 74 12.74 -8.23 6.27
CA LEU A 74 11.74 -7.64 7.17
C LEU A 74 11.23 -8.67 8.18
N SER A 75 11.11 -8.27 9.45
CA SER A 75 10.51 -9.11 10.49
C SER A 75 9.02 -9.36 10.22
N ALA A 76 8.58 -10.62 10.35
CA ALA A 76 7.17 -10.98 10.27
C ALA A 76 6.43 -10.90 11.62
N GLU A 77 7.13 -10.53 12.70
CA GLU A 77 6.56 -10.48 14.04
C GLU A 77 5.60 -9.29 14.21
N PRO A 78 4.38 -9.51 14.74
CA PRO A 78 3.47 -8.42 15.07
C PRO A 78 4.07 -7.47 16.11
N ILE A 79 3.75 -6.19 15.97
CA ILE A 79 4.21 -5.12 16.88
C ILE A 79 2.99 -4.52 17.60
N ASP A 80 3.08 -4.38 18.93
CA ASP A 80 2.02 -3.75 19.73
C ASP A 80 2.30 -2.24 19.85
N THR A 81 1.53 -1.44 19.12
CA THR A 81 1.67 0.02 19.04
C THR A 81 0.50 0.71 19.75
N PRO A 82 0.55 2.04 19.99
CA PRO A 82 -0.61 2.79 20.47
C PRO A 82 -1.84 2.70 19.55
N ALA A 83 -1.64 2.44 18.25
CA ALA A 83 -2.72 2.18 17.28
C ALA A 83 -3.29 0.74 17.37
N GLY A 84 -2.71 -0.11 18.22
CA GLY A 84 -3.02 -1.52 18.40
C GLY A 84 -1.96 -2.45 17.82
N LEU A 85 -2.28 -3.75 17.78
CA LEU A 85 -1.43 -4.78 17.21
C LEU A 85 -1.35 -4.64 15.69
N LEU A 86 -0.16 -4.40 15.15
CA LEU A 86 0.11 -4.26 13.73
C LEU A 86 0.89 -5.48 13.23
N GLN A 87 0.38 -6.13 12.18
CA GLN A 87 1.03 -7.26 11.52
C GLN A 87 1.80 -6.77 10.29
N PRO A 88 3.13 -6.94 10.23
CA PRO A 88 3.89 -6.69 9.00
C PRO A 88 3.40 -7.57 7.86
N VAL A 89 3.27 -6.98 6.67
CA VAL A 89 2.88 -7.70 5.44
C VAL A 89 3.86 -7.52 4.28
N GLY A 90 4.72 -6.50 4.33
CA GLY A 90 5.67 -6.23 3.26
C GLY A 90 6.22 -4.81 3.32
N MET A 91 6.67 -4.31 2.17
CA MET A 91 7.13 -2.94 1.98
C MET A 91 6.49 -2.28 0.77
N VAL A 92 6.31 -0.97 0.84
CA VAL A 92 5.92 -0.11 -0.27
C VAL A 92 6.85 1.09 -0.33
N TYR A 93 7.49 1.31 -1.48
CA TYR A 93 8.45 2.43 -1.68
C TYR A 93 9.36 2.69 -0.45
N GLN A 94 10.11 1.67 -0.02
CA GLN A 94 11.04 1.73 1.14
C GLN A 94 10.39 1.85 2.53
N SER A 95 9.09 2.02 2.64
CA SER A 95 8.38 2.00 3.93
C SER A 95 7.80 0.63 4.24
N GLU A 96 7.71 0.29 5.52
CA GLU A 96 7.12 -0.97 5.99
C GLU A 96 5.60 -0.89 5.98
N VAL A 97 4.93 -1.92 5.46
CA VAL A 97 3.47 -2.01 5.38
C VAL A 97 2.97 -2.98 6.44
N PHE A 98 1.99 -2.51 7.20
CA PHE A 98 1.32 -3.27 8.23
C PHE A 98 -0.17 -3.34 7.97
N VAL A 99 -0.80 -4.39 8.49
CA VAL A 99 -2.24 -4.49 8.63
C VAL A 99 -2.58 -4.59 10.09
N ARG A 100 -3.56 -3.81 10.56
CA ARG A 100 -4.12 -3.99 11.90
C ARG A 100 -5.16 -5.11 11.86
N PRO A 101 -4.93 -6.28 12.48
CA PRO A 101 -5.87 -7.40 12.36
C PRO A 101 -7.21 -7.15 13.06
N ALA A 102 -7.33 -6.14 13.92
CA ALA A 102 -8.60 -5.82 14.57
C ALA A 102 -9.67 -5.31 13.59
N ASP A 103 -9.26 -4.62 12.52
CA ASP A 103 -10.19 -3.98 11.58
C ASP A 103 -9.75 -4.00 10.11
N GLY A 104 -8.57 -4.51 9.80
CA GLY A 104 -8.06 -4.64 8.43
C GLY A 104 -7.52 -3.34 7.82
N THR A 105 -7.37 -2.29 8.62
CA THR A 105 -6.73 -1.04 8.18
C THR A 105 -5.27 -1.26 7.83
N VAL A 106 -4.77 -0.51 6.83
CA VAL A 106 -3.38 -0.60 6.36
C VAL A 106 -2.60 0.60 6.88
N TRP A 107 -1.50 0.31 7.55
CA TRP A 107 -0.61 1.28 8.16
C TRP A 107 0.75 1.24 7.48
N ILE A 108 1.43 2.38 7.43
CA ILE A 108 2.76 2.50 6.87
C ILE A 108 3.69 3.10 7.91
N CYS A 109 4.87 2.51 8.07
CA CYS A 109 5.96 3.08 8.85
C CYS A 109 7.04 3.54 7.88
N ASP A 110 7.26 4.85 7.83
CA ASP A 110 8.35 5.45 7.08
C ASP A 110 9.48 5.80 8.06
N PRO A 111 10.68 5.18 7.93
CA PRO A 111 11.80 5.45 8.83
C PRO A 111 12.34 6.88 8.73
N ASP A 112 12.07 7.58 7.63
CA ASP A 112 12.53 8.96 7.40
C ASP A 112 11.48 10.00 7.85
N HIS A 113 10.28 9.57 8.25
CA HIS A 113 9.23 10.46 8.72
C HIS A 113 9.42 10.82 10.20
N SER A 114 9.54 12.11 10.49
CA SER A 114 9.54 12.66 11.85
C SER A 114 8.28 13.49 12.09
N LEU A 115 7.68 13.40 13.29
CA LEU A 115 6.53 14.24 13.65
C LEU A 115 6.88 15.73 13.80
N ASP A 116 8.16 16.10 13.77
CA ASP A 116 8.65 17.45 14.00
C ASP A 116 8.58 18.36 12.74
N ASP A 117 8.24 17.82 11.56
CA ASP A 117 8.27 18.55 10.29
C ASP A 117 7.00 19.39 9.96
N GLY A 118 6.06 19.57 10.92
CA GLY A 118 4.81 20.30 10.72
C GLY A 118 4.43 21.30 11.83
N PRO A 119 3.85 22.48 11.52
CA PRO A 119 3.52 23.51 12.52
C PRO A 119 2.30 23.18 13.40
N ASP A 120 1.55 22.13 13.08
CA ASP A 120 0.39 21.66 13.82
C ASP A 120 0.68 20.24 14.35
N GLY A 121 1.47 20.16 15.42
CA GLY A 121 1.79 18.91 16.15
C GLY A 121 0.57 18.27 16.82
N GLY A 122 -0.41 17.88 16.00
CA GLY A 122 -1.59 17.14 16.40
C GLY A 122 -1.30 15.65 16.36
N SER A 123 -1.47 14.99 17.49
CA SER A 123 -1.74 13.55 17.52
C SER A 123 -3.06 13.30 16.79
N ASP A 124 -3.02 13.20 15.48
CA ASP A 124 -4.17 12.78 14.71
C ASP A 124 -4.42 11.29 14.99
N GLU A 125 -5.69 10.87 15.10
CA GLU A 125 -6.08 9.47 15.39
C GLU A 125 -5.50 8.43 14.40
N ASP A 126 -4.94 8.93 13.30
CA ASP A 126 -4.46 8.21 12.15
C ASP A 126 -2.91 8.29 12.04
N THR A 127 -2.20 8.82 13.04
CA THR A 127 -0.73 8.77 13.14
C THR A 127 -0.30 8.50 14.59
N VAL A 128 0.64 7.57 14.81
CA VAL A 128 1.19 7.26 16.13
C VAL A 128 2.71 7.16 16.11
N GLU A 129 3.37 7.66 17.14
CA GLU A 129 4.80 7.44 17.38
C GLU A 129 5.00 6.25 18.32
N PHE A 130 5.90 5.33 17.94
CA PHE A 130 6.29 4.19 18.77
C PHE A 130 7.74 3.82 18.49
N ASP A 131 8.53 3.66 19.55
CA ASP A 131 9.96 3.31 19.48
C ASP A 131 10.80 4.23 18.57
N GLY A 132 10.46 5.53 18.53
CA GLY A 132 11.13 6.52 17.68
C GLY A 132 10.78 6.45 16.19
N LEU A 133 9.75 5.67 15.83
CA LEU A 133 9.22 5.54 14.47
C LEU A 133 7.78 6.07 14.39
N VAL A 134 7.41 6.57 13.21
CA VAL A 134 6.07 7.12 12.95
C VAL A 134 5.27 6.16 12.09
N TYR A 135 4.10 5.76 12.59
CA TYR A 135 3.16 4.90 11.90
C TYR A 135 1.94 5.71 11.47
N GLU A 136 1.65 5.72 10.17
CA GLU A 136 0.55 6.45 9.57
C GLU A 136 -0.52 5.48 9.04
N LEU A 137 -1.80 5.76 9.30
CA LEU A 137 -2.93 5.08 8.68
C LEU A 137 -3.02 5.50 7.21
N ALA A 138 -2.55 4.62 6.32
CA ALA A 138 -2.49 4.88 4.90
C ALA A 138 -3.79 4.54 4.15
N HIS A 139 -4.46 3.45 4.53
CA HIS A 139 -5.73 3.03 3.88
C HIS A 139 -6.72 2.42 4.85
N ARG A 140 -8.01 2.58 4.53
CA ARG A 140 -9.10 1.99 5.31
C ARG A 140 -9.24 0.48 5.13
N ASP A 141 -8.79 -0.07 3.99
CA ASP A 141 -8.75 -1.50 3.75
C ASP A 141 -7.74 -1.92 2.67
N LEU A 142 -7.47 -3.23 2.61
CA LEU A 142 -6.54 -3.85 1.66
C LEU A 142 -6.88 -3.56 0.19
N SER A 143 -8.16 -3.51 -0.16
CA SER A 143 -8.56 -3.29 -1.56
C SER A 143 -8.28 -1.85 -2.00
N SER A 144 -8.44 -0.87 -1.11
CA SER A 144 -8.02 0.50 -1.39
C SER A 144 -6.50 0.59 -1.56
N PHE A 145 -5.72 -0.08 -0.72
CA PHE A 145 -4.27 -0.12 -0.85
C PHE A 145 -3.85 -0.72 -2.19
N ALA A 146 -4.37 -1.91 -2.51
CA ALA A 146 -4.10 -2.58 -3.77
C ALA A 146 -4.46 -1.71 -4.99
N TYR A 147 -5.55 -0.93 -4.90
CA TYR A 147 -5.98 -0.08 -6.00
C TYR A 147 -5.04 1.09 -6.23
N LEU A 148 -4.54 1.72 -5.16
CA LEU A 148 -3.57 2.81 -5.29
C LEU A 148 -2.26 2.28 -5.88
N VAL A 149 -1.75 1.16 -5.37
CA VAL A 149 -0.54 0.51 -5.89
C VAL A 149 -0.68 0.17 -7.37
N TYR A 150 -1.84 -0.34 -7.81
CA TYR A 150 -2.15 -0.51 -9.23
C TYR A 150 -2.11 0.82 -10.00
N LYS A 151 -2.77 1.86 -9.47
CA LYS A 151 -2.95 3.13 -10.16
C LYS A 151 -1.65 3.87 -10.41
N VAL A 152 -0.71 3.79 -9.49
CA VAL A 152 0.62 4.38 -9.66
C VAL A 152 1.27 3.88 -10.95
N GLU A 153 1.32 2.56 -11.14
CA GLU A 153 1.92 1.97 -12.34
C GLU A 153 1.05 2.15 -13.58
N ALA A 154 -0.27 1.95 -13.47
CA ALA A 154 -1.18 1.97 -14.61
C ALA A 154 -1.29 3.36 -15.27
N GLU A 155 -1.11 4.43 -14.50
CA GLU A 155 -1.17 5.81 -15.00
C GLU A 155 0.23 6.40 -15.25
N ARG A 156 1.32 5.65 -15.01
CA ARG A 156 2.69 6.13 -15.20
C ARG A 156 2.89 6.63 -16.64
N PRO A 157 3.42 7.86 -16.85
CA PRO A 157 3.81 8.31 -18.17
C PRO A 157 4.82 7.35 -18.79
N ARG A 158 4.69 7.05 -20.08
CA ARG A 158 5.58 6.08 -20.72
C ARG A 158 6.93 6.73 -21.04
N PRO A 159 8.05 6.06 -20.77
CA PRO A 159 9.37 6.62 -21.07
C PRO A 159 9.56 6.99 -22.54
N GLU A 160 8.95 6.25 -23.47
CA GLU A 160 9.01 6.52 -24.92
C GLU A 160 8.32 7.83 -25.35
N ASP A 161 7.45 8.38 -24.50
CA ASP A 161 6.71 9.62 -24.77
C ASP A 161 7.51 10.88 -24.36
N ASP A 162 8.71 10.71 -23.77
CA ASP A 162 9.57 11.79 -23.23
C ASP A 162 8.77 12.77 -22.33
N PRO A 163 8.20 12.28 -21.22
CA PRO A 163 7.21 13.02 -20.45
C PRO A 163 7.80 14.26 -19.80
N TYR A 164 7.09 15.38 -19.94
CA TYR A 164 7.42 16.64 -19.30
C TYR A 164 6.90 16.67 -17.86
N PRO A 165 7.40 17.60 -17.00
CA PRO A 165 6.91 17.74 -15.63
C PRO A 165 5.38 17.88 -15.51
N ASP A 166 4.73 18.53 -16.48
CA ASP A 166 3.28 18.72 -16.51
C ASP A 166 2.51 17.40 -16.74
N ASP A 167 3.09 16.45 -17.47
CA ASP A 167 2.49 15.12 -17.68
C ASP A 167 2.42 14.34 -16.37
N TRP A 168 3.49 14.41 -15.57
CA TRP A 168 3.53 13.83 -14.24
C TRP A 168 2.55 14.49 -13.28
N ALA A 169 2.48 15.82 -13.28
CA ALA A 169 1.51 16.55 -12.46
C ALA A 169 0.06 16.14 -12.78
N ALA A 170 -0.27 16.00 -14.07
CA ALA A 170 -1.58 15.55 -14.51
C ALA A 170 -1.91 14.12 -14.05
N VAL A 171 -0.92 13.21 -14.08
CA VAL A 171 -1.06 11.84 -13.58
C VAL A 171 -1.26 11.81 -12.06
N ILE A 172 -0.49 12.58 -11.31
CA ILE A 172 -0.62 12.68 -9.84
C ILE A 172 -2.02 13.19 -9.47
N ASP A 173 -2.49 14.25 -10.12
CA ASP A 173 -3.84 14.79 -9.91
C ASP A 173 -4.93 13.77 -10.26
N LEU A 174 -4.72 12.98 -11.32
CA LEU A 174 -5.64 11.91 -11.71
C LEU A 174 -5.70 10.80 -10.64
N ILE A 175 -4.54 10.35 -10.13
CA ILE A 175 -4.44 9.35 -9.06
C ILE A 175 -5.13 9.87 -7.80
N ARG A 176 -4.81 11.09 -7.35
CA ARG A 176 -5.41 11.74 -6.18
C ARG A 176 -6.93 11.82 -6.32
N THR A 177 -7.42 12.32 -7.45
CA THR A 177 -8.86 12.48 -7.71
C THR A 177 -9.59 11.14 -7.68
N ARG A 178 -9.05 10.13 -8.39
CA ARG A 178 -9.67 8.80 -8.46
C ARG A 178 -9.64 8.09 -7.12
N MET A 179 -8.52 8.15 -6.40
CA MET A 179 -8.41 7.51 -5.10
C MET A 179 -9.33 8.16 -4.09
N THR A 180 -9.34 9.50 -3.99
CA THR A 180 -10.16 10.25 -3.04
C THR A 180 -11.66 9.98 -3.21
N ALA A 181 -12.11 9.68 -4.43
CA ALA A 181 -13.48 9.26 -4.69
C ALA A 181 -13.85 7.92 -4.02
N TRP A 182 -12.85 7.06 -3.75
CA TRP A 182 -13.01 5.73 -3.16
C TRP A 182 -12.58 5.64 -1.70
N ASP A 183 -11.34 6.07 -1.41
CA ASP A 183 -10.78 6.18 -0.08
C ASP A 183 -10.10 7.55 0.03
N ARG A 184 -10.58 8.37 0.96
CA ARG A 184 -10.01 9.69 1.23
C ARG A 184 -8.75 9.60 2.10
N GLN A 185 -8.56 8.48 2.79
CA GLN A 185 -7.49 8.31 3.76
C GLN A 185 -6.09 8.65 3.21
N PRO A 186 -5.69 8.18 2.01
CA PRO A 186 -4.34 8.41 1.49
C PRO A 186 -3.99 9.88 1.26
N PHE A 187 -5.00 10.75 1.10
CA PHE A 187 -4.86 12.15 0.68
C PHE A 187 -5.71 13.10 1.54
N ARG A 188 -6.01 12.69 2.78
CA ARG A 188 -6.63 13.59 3.77
C ARG A 188 -5.57 14.62 4.21
N SER A 189 -6.03 15.76 4.73
CA SER A 189 -5.12 16.73 5.33
C SER A 189 -4.27 16.06 6.40
N GLY A 190 -2.93 16.16 6.30
CA GLY A 190 -1.98 15.53 7.22
C GLY A 190 -1.66 14.06 6.91
N ALA A 191 -2.04 13.53 5.74
CA ALA A 191 -1.45 12.29 5.23
C ALA A 191 -0.07 12.60 4.62
N HIS A 192 0.98 11.92 5.06
CA HIS A 192 2.34 12.25 4.67
C HIS A 192 2.88 11.26 3.64
N PHE A 193 2.75 9.96 3.89
CA PHE A 193 3.44 8.95 3.08
C PHE A 193 3.12 9.04 1.58
N TRP A 194 1.83 8.97 1.21
CA TRP A 194 1.46 8.96 -0.21
C TRP A 194 1.65 10.32 -0.88
N GLU A 195 1.58 11.42 -0.13
CA GLU A 195 1.90 12.75 -0.64
C GLU A 195 3.39 12.83 -0.99
N MET A 196 4.27 12.47 -0.06
CA MET A 196 5.72 12.45 -0.29
C MET A 196 6.11 11.51 -1.42
N TYR A 197 5.52 10.31 -1.47
CA TYR A 197 5.75 9.36 -2.55
C TYR A 197 5.41 9.97 -3.91
N LEU A 198 4.19 10.48 -4.08
CA LEU A 198 3.74 11.03 -5.37
C LEU A 198 4.53 12.26 -5.78
N ASP A 199 4.94 13.10 -4.83
CA ASP A 199 5.77 14.27 -5.12
C ASP A 199 7.19 13.86 -5.56
N SER A 200 7.71 12.72 -5.07
CA SER A 200 8.98 12.15 -5.52
C SER A 200 8.88 11.37 -6.84
N TYR A 201 7.66 10.99 -7.27
CA TYR A 201 7.42 10.09 -8.39
C TYR A 201 8.08 10.51 -9.73
N PRO A 202 8.12 11.80 -10.12
CA PRO A 202 8.80 12.23 -11.34
C PRO A 202 10.32 12.04 -11.33
N MET A 203 10.92 11.79 -10.16
CA MET A 203 12.36 11.65 -9.95
C MET A 203 12.82 10.17 -9.88
N LEU A 204 11.90 9.21 -10.02
CA LEU A 204 12.10 7.76 -9.90
C LEU A 204 12.15 7.02 -11.25
#